data_AF-A0A6V6Z304-F1
#
_entry.id   AF-A0A6V6Z304-F1
#
_cell.length_a   1.000
_cell.length_b   1.000
_cell.length_c   1.000
_cell.angle_alpha   90.00
_cell.angle_beta   90.00
_cell.angle_gamma   90.00
#
_symmetry.space_group_name_H-M   'P 1'
#
loop_
_entity.id
_entity.type
_entity.pdbx_description
1 polymer ?
#
loop_
_entity_poly.entity_id
_entity_poly.type
_entity_poly.pdbx_seq_one_letter_code
_entity_poly.pdbx_strand_id
1 'polypeptide(L)'
;MIIALHGVPAEMLFSLLGAFTVIVTYLIWVHYSVYKTKYYNDEFRYFAVQKRLIIYLGFLLANLCVAFLLFWLLTFIFATLIFR
;
A
#
# COMPACT_ATOMS: atom_id res chain seq x y z
N MET A 1 -1.03 -23.73 17.71
CA MET A 1 -2.02 -22.97 18.48
C MET A 1 -1.32 -22.24 19.63
N ILE A 2 -0.47 -21.25 19.32
CA ILE A 2 0.30 -20.47 20.32
C ILE A 2 -0.41 -19.13 20.60
N ILE A 3 -0.93 -18.48 19.55
CA ILE A 3 -1.69 -17.22 19.63
C ILE A 3 -2.98 -17.35 20.47
N ALA A 4 -3.62 -18.52 20.45
CA ALA A 4 -4.86 -18.75 21.20
C ALA A 4 -4.65 -19.05 22.71
N LEU A 5 -3.43 -19.38 23.14
CA LEU A 5 -3.11 -19.61 24.57
C LEU A 5 -2.35 -18.44 25.22
N HIS A 6 -1.63 -17.61 24.46
CA HIS A 6 -0.70 -16.61 25.00
C HIS A 6 -0.93 -15.18 24.47
N GLY A 7 -1.98 -14.96 23.67
CA GLY A 7 -2.28 -13.66 23.06
C GLY A 7 -1.42 -13.36 21.82
N VAL A 8 -1.69 -12.22 21.17
CA VAL A 8 -0.86 -11.72 20.07
C VAL A 8 0.36 -11.01 20.67
N PRO A 9 1.60 -11.38 20.29
CA PRO A 9 2.79 -10.72 20.80
C PRO A 9 2.78 -9.22 20.46
N ALA A 10 3.18 -8.37 21.40
CA ALA A 10 3.18 -6.93 21.21
C ALA A 10 4.11 -6.52 20.04
N GLU A 11 5.20 -7.26 19.84
CA GLU A 11 6.14 -7.10 18.73
C GLU A 11 5.45 -7.32 17.38
N MET A 12 4.56 -8.32 17.31
CA MET A 12 3.81 -8.65 16.09
C MET A 12 2.76 -7.57 15.78
N LEU A 13 2.11 -7.00 16.80
CA LEU A 13 1.24 -5.84 16.62
C LEU A 13 2.01 -4.63 16.14
N PHE A 14 3.20 -4.38 16.69
CA PHE A 14 4.05 -3.26 16.30
C PHE A 14 4.54 -3.38 14.86
N SER A 15 4.95 -4.59 14.43
CA SER A 15 5.36 -4.83 13.05
C SER A 15 4.21 -4.65 12.06
N LEU A 16 2.99 -5.11 12.41
CA LEU A 16 1.79 -4.91 11.60
C LEU A 16 1.42 -3.43 11.47
N LEU A 17 1.39 -2.67 12.58
CA LEU A 17 1.07 -1.25 12.57
C LEU A 17 2.13 -0.43 11.83
N GLY A 18 3.41 -0.76 12.02
CA GLY A 18 4.52 -0.16 11.29
C GLY A 18 4.40 -0.37 9.79
N ALA A 19 4.18 -1.61 9.34
CA ALA A 19 3.98 -1.91 7.92
C ALA A 19 2.75 -1.19 7.35
N PHE A 20 1.65 -1.15 8.09
CA PHE A 20 0.42 -0.49 7.68
C PHE A 20 0.63 1.02 7.43
N THR A 21 1.25 1.72 8.38
CA THR A 21 1.50 3.17 8.27
C THR A 21 2.41 3.52 7.10
N VAL A 22 3.47 2.74 6.87
CA VAL A 22 4.37 2.90 5.72
C VAL A 22 3.62 2.74 4.39
N ILE A 23 2.70 1.78 4.30
CA ILE A 23 1.95 1.53 3.07
C ILE A 23 0.92 2.60 2.79
N VAL A 24 0.20 3.06 3.82
CA VAL A 24 -0.72 4.19 3.66
C VAL A 24 0.05 5.40 3.13
N THR A 25 1.22 5.67 3.68
CA THR A 25 2.10 6.76 3.21
C THR A 25 2.54 6.55 1.76
N TYR A 26 2.94 5.33 1.40
CA TYR A 26 3.30 4.96 0.02
C TYR A 26 2.15 5.18 -0.96
N LEU A 27 0.95 4.71 -0.64
CA LEU A 27 -0.23 4.86 -1.50
C LEU A 27 -0.59 6.33 -1.74
N ILE A 28 -0.55 7.15 -0.68
CA ILE A 28 -0.76 8.59 -0.78
C ILE A 28 0.31 9.23 -1.69
N TRP A 29 1.58 8.87 -1.48
CA TRP A 29 2.69 9.42 -2.26
C TRP A 29 2.62 9.04 -3.73
N VAL A 30 2.35 7.77 -4.05
CA VAL A 30 2.22 7.31 -5.44
C VAL A 30 1.03 7.98 -6.13
N HIS A 31 -0.11 8.08 -5.45
CA HIS A 31 -1.27 8.79 -5.99
C HIS A 31 -0.94 10.26 -6.28
N TYR A 32 -0.30 10.95 -5.34
CA TYR A 32 0.13 12.34 -5.53
C TYR A 32 1.15 12.52 -6.66
N SER A 33 2.11 11.60 -6.76
CA SER A 33 3.13 11.59 -7.82
C SER A 33 2.49 11.47 -9.20
N VAL A 34 1.54 10.53 -9.36
CA VAL A 34 0.82 10.35 -10.63
C VAL A 34 -0.07 11.54 -10.95
N TYR A 35 -0.75 12.12 -9.96
CA TYR A 35 -1.56 13.32 -10.15
C TYR A 35 -0.76 14.51 -10.71
N LYS A 36 0.51 14.64 -10.34
CA LYS A 36 1.41 15.69 -10.85
C LYS A 36 1.92 15.47 -12.28
N THR A 37 1.75 14.28 -12.85
CA THR A 37 2.28 13.99 -14.19
C THR A 37 1.50 14.73 -15.28
N LYS A 38 2.20 15.11 -16.37
CA LYS A 38 1.56 15.68 -17.57
C LYS A 38 0.50 14.77 -18.16
N TYR A 39 0.70 13.45 -18.08
CA TYR A 39 -0.28 12.45 -18.51
C TYR A 39 -1.64 12.61 -17.78
N TYR A 40 -1.61 12.86 -16.47
CA TYR A 40 -2.83 13.06 -15.68
C TYR A 40 -3.51 14.42 -15.95
N ASN A 41 -2.70 15.48 -16.10
CA ASN A 41 -3.22 16.85 -16.28
C ASN A 41 -3.69 17.17 -17.71
N ASP A 42 -2.96 16.69 -18.72
CA ASP A 42 -3.24 17.01 -20.12
C ASP A 42 -4.11 15.91 -20.74
N GLU A 43 -3.63 14.67 -20.83
CA GLU A 43 -4.35 13.62 -21.58
C GLU A 43 -5.58 13.08 -20.84
N PHE A 44 -5.44 12.85 -19.53
CA PHE A 44 -6.53 12.34 -18.70
C PHE A 44 -7.69 13.32 -18.61
N ARG A 45 -7.47 14.63 -18.70
CA ARG A 45 -8.52 15.66 -18.65
C ARG A 45 -9.32 15.77 -19.95
N TYR A 46 -8.86 15.21 -21.06
CA TYR A 46 -9.59 15.20 -22.33
C TYR A 46 -10.18 13.83 -22.70
N PHE A 47 -9.84 12.75 -21.99
CA PHE A 47 -10.48 11.45 -22.22
C PHE A 47 -11.96 11.44 -21.84
N ALA A 48 -12.75 10.66 -22.60
CA ALA A 48 -14.12 10.29 -22.25
C ALA A 48 -14.15 9.60 -20.88
N VAL A 49 -15.21 9.86 -20.10
CA VAL A 49 -15.36 9.44 -18.69
C VAL A 49 -15.10 7.93 -18.50
N GLN A 50 -15.57 7.09 -19.42
CA GLN A 50 -15.37 5.63 -19.36
C GLN A 50 -13.90 5.22 -19.43
N LYS A 51 -13.10 5.82 -20.32
CA LYS A 51 -11.67 5.51 -20.45
C LYS A 51 -10.89 5.94 -19.21
N ARG A 52 -11.22 7.11 -18.62
CA ARG A 52 -10.63 7.56 -17.35
C ARG A 52 -10.89 6.57 -16.23
N LEU A 53 -12.13 6.10 -16.13
CA LEU A 53 -12.55 5.18 -15.07
C LEU A 53 -11.75 3.87 -15.14
N ILE A 54 -11.59 3.29 -16.33
CA ILE A 54 -10.83 2.05 -16.54
C ILE A 54 -9.36 2.21 -16.18
N ILE A 55 -8.71 3.28 -16.66
CA ILE A 55 -7.29 3.51 -16.37
C ILE A 55 -7.07 3.78 -14.88
N TYR A 56 -7.98 4.53 -14.24
CA TYR A 56 -7.93 4.76 -12.80
C TYR A 56 -8.12 3.47 -12.00
N LEU A 57 -9.09 2.62 -12.35
CA LEU A 57 -9.29 1.32 -11.70
C LEU A 57 -8.07 0.41 -11.89
N GLY A 58 -7.49 0.38 -13.09
CA GLY A 58 -6.27 -0.38 -13.37
C GLY A 58 -5.08 0.09 -12.51
N PHE A 59 -4.89 1.41 -12.41
CA PHE A 59 -3.86 1.99 -11.55
C PHE A 59 -4.09 1.67 -10.08
N LEU A 60 -5.34 1.76 -9.61
CA LEU A 60 -5.69 1.43 -8.23
C LEU A 60 -5.44 -0.05 -7.93
N LEU A 61 -5.86 -0.95 -8.82
CA LEU A 61 -5.69 -2.39 -8.66
C LEU A 61 -4.21 -2.78 -8.63
N ALA A 62 -3.41 -2.22 -9.55
CA ALA A 62 -1.96 -2.47 -9.58
C ALA A 62 -1.28 -2.01 -8.28
N ASN A 63 -1.62 -0.81 -7.79
CA ASN A 63 -1.07 -0.30 -6.53
C ASN A 63 -1.53 -1.08 -5.31
N LEU A 64 -2.76 -1.60 -5.30
CA LEU A 64 -3.24 -2.49 -4.24
C LEU A 64 -2.46 -3.80 -4.21
N CYS A 65 -2.18 -4.41 -5.35
CA CYS A 65 -1.34 -5.61 -5.43
C CYS A 65 0.09 -5.33 -4.92
N VAL A 66 0.70 -4.23 -5.34
CA VAL A 66 2.05 -3.84 -4.89
C VAL A 66 2.05 -3.54 -3.38
N ALA A 67 1.05 -2.80 -2.89
CA ALA A 67 0.88 -2.50 -1.47
C ALA A 67 0.71 -3.77 -0.63
N PHE A 68 -0.05 -4.75 -1.12
CA PHE A 68 -0.21 -6.03 -0.44
C PHE A 68 1.12 -6.79 -0.32
N LEU A 69 1.92 -6.84 -1.39
CA LEU A 69 3.24 -7.48 -1.35
C LEU A 69 4.21 -6.74 -0.41
N LEU A 70 4.23 -5.41 -0.47
CA LEU A 70 5.04 -4.58 0.43
C LEU A 70 4.60 -4.74 1.89
N PHE A 71 3.32 -4.99 2.16
CA PHE A 71 2.80 -5.17 3.52
C PHE A 71 3.43 -6.34 4.20
N TRP A 72 3.39 -7.49 3.54
CA TRP A 72 3.97 -8.70 4.08
C TRP A 72 5.48 -8.57 4.19
N LEU A 73 6.15 -8.02 3.16
CA LEU A 73 7.59 -7.79 3.20
C LEU A 73 8.01 -6.94 4.41
N LEU A 74 7.37 -5.78 4.61
CA LEU A 74 7.69 -4.86 5.70
C LEU A 74 7.33 -5.45 7.07
N THR A 75 6.21 -6.17 7.15
CA THR A 75 5.82 -6.86 8.40
C THR A 75 6.88 -7.87 8.80
N PHE A 76 7.40 -8.66 7.86
CA PHE A 76 8.48 -9.61 8.14
C PHE A 76 9.79 -8.91 8.51
N ILE A 77 10.16 -7.84 7.79
CA ILE A 77 11.36 -7.05 8.10
C ILE A 77 11.29 -6.48 9.53
N PHE A 78 10.19 -5.82 9.88
CA PHE A 78 10.02 -5.26 11.22
C PHE A 78 9.97 -6.34 12.29
N ALA A 79 9.27 -7.46 12.05
CA ALA A 79 9.29 -8.58 12.98
C ALA A 79 10.72 -9.09 13.21
N THR A 80 11.49 -9.34 12.16
CA THR A 80 12.90 -9.78 12.28
C THR A 80 13.76 -8.76 13.02
N LEU A 81 13.55 -7.46 12.81
CA LEU A 81 14.30 -6.42 13.52
C LEU A 81 13.95 -6.31 15.00
N ILE A 82 12.69 -6.60 15.38
CA ILE A 82 12.24 -6.51 16.78
C ILE A 82 12.61 -7.77 17.58
N PHE A 83 12.60 -8.95 16.94
CA PHE A 83 12.93 -10.23 17.59
C PHE A 83 14.44 -10.54 17.63
N ARG A 84 15.28 -9.69 17.04
CA ARG A 84 16.75 -9.82 17.05
C ARG A 84 17.35 -9.05 18.22
#